data_AF-R3WFL5-F1
#
_entry.id   AF-R3WFL5-F1
#
_cell.length_a   1.000
_cell.length_b   1.000
_cell.length_c   1.000
_cell.angle_alpha   90.00
_cell.angle_beta   90.00
_cell.angle_gamma   90.00
#
_symmetry.space_group_name_H-M   'P 1'
#
loop_
_entity.id
_entity.type
_entity.pdbx_description
1 polymer ?
#
loop_
_entity_poly.entity_id
_entity_poly.type
_entity_poly.pdbx_seq_one_letter_code
_entity_poly.pdbx_strand_id
1 'polypeptide(L)'
;MSKQKIFVRSTVVILVIGCLFFGWKIYQNSTRVILSIENLKNVRIKEEKNQLFITGRADLDSFEKISNYGAVQKGDSLYIYIMKTKSLLKSDKIYENIDKIKISDSKDAPNKIYLVSGNRIEVKYKDNPKMNYIDVIKYSEKRELFK
;
A
#
# COMPACT_ATOMS: atom_id res chain seq x y z
N MET A 1 -35.91 -24.27 -23.05
CA MET A 1 -35.92 -23.33 -21.89
C MET A 1 -36.27 -21.94 -22.42
N SER A 2 -37.27 -21.23 -21.87
CA SER A 2 -37.70 -19.95 -22.48
C SER A 2 -36.61 -18.89 -22.38
N LYS A 3 -36.50 -18.02 -23.40
CA LYS A 3 -35.50 -16.94 -23.47
C LYS A 3 -35.54 -16.04 -22.21
N GLN A 4 -36.72 -15.85 -21.62
CA GLN A 4 -36.91 -15.14 -20.35
C GLN A 4 -36.23 -15.85 -19.15
N LYS A 5 -36.34 -17.18 -19.04
CA LYS A 5 -35.68 -17.94 -17.96
C LYS A 5 -34.14 -17.90 -18.08
N ILE A 6 -33.61 -17.82 -19.29
CA ILE A 6 -32.17 -17.66 -19.54
C ILE A 6 -31.72 -16.25 -19.11
N PHE A 7 -32.44 -15.21 -19.54
CA PHE A 7 -32.12 -13.83 -19.20
C PHE A 7 -32.09 -13.60 -17.68
N VAL A 8 -33.13 -14.03 -16.96
CA VAL A 8 -33.20 -13.88 -15.50
C VAL A 8 -32.04 -14.60 -14.80
N ARG A 9 -31.71 -15.83 -15.23
CA ARG A 9 -30.57 -16.58 -14.66
C ARG A 9 -29.24 -15.85 -14.89
N SER A 10 -29.01 -15.32 -16.09
CA SER A 10 -27.79 -14.56 -16.40
C SER A 10 -27.67 -13.29 -15.57
N THR A 11 -28.77 -12.54 -15.40
CA THR A 11 -28.78 -11.32 -14.56
C THR A 11 -28.48 -11.64 -13.10
N VAL A 12 -29.06 -12.71 -12.55
CA VAL A 12 -28.78 -13.15 -11.18
C VAL A 12 -27.31 -13.53 -11.00
N VAL A 13 -26.72 -14.27 -11.95
CA VAL A 13 -25.30 -14.65 -11.89
C VAL A 13 -24.39 -13.41 -11.90
N ILE A 14 -24.67 -12.44 -12.77
CA ILE A 14 -23.90 -11.19 -12.85
C ILE A 14 -23.99 -10.42 -11.53
N LEU A 15 -25.19 -10.32 -10.94
CA LEU A 15 -25.38 -9.65 -9.64
C LEU A 15 -24.61 -10.35 -8.52
N VAL A 16 -24.67 -11.68 -8.45
CA VAL A 16 -23.94 -12.46 -7.44
C VAL A 16 -22.43 -12.27 -7.59
N ILE A 17 -21.88 -12.35 -8.80
CA ILE A 17 -20.45 -12.13 -9.06
C ILE A 17 -20.04 -10.70 -8.70
N GLY A 18 -20.87 -9.72 -9.05
CA GLY A 18 -20.67 -8.31 -8.68
C GLY A 18 -20.58 -8.14 -7.17
N CYS A 19 -21.58 -8.62 -6.43
CA CYS A 19 -21.61 -8.55 -4.97
C CYS A 19 -20.40 -9.23 -4.32
N LEU A 20 -19.99 -10.40 -4.82
CA LEU A 20 -18.80 -11.09 -4.33
C LEU A 20 -17.53 -10.27 -4.59
N PHE A 21 -17.37 -9.70 -5.78
CA PHE A 21 -16.22 -8.89 -6.13
C PHE A 21 -16.12 -7.62 -5.27
N PHE A 22 -17.23 -6.88 -5.13
CA PHE A 22 -17.28 -5.67 -4.31
C PHE A 22 -17.11 -5.98 -2.82
N GLY A 23 -17.81 -7.00 -2.32
CA GLY A 23 -17.68 -7.46 -0.94
C GLY A 23 -16.25 -7.87 -0.61
N TRP A 24 -15.59 -8.59 -1.52
CA TRP A 24 -14.19 -8.95 -1.38
C TRP A 24 -13.27 -7.72 -1.35
N LYS A 25 -13.49 -6.74 -2.21
CA LYS A 25 -12.70 -5.49 -2.22
C LYS A 25 -12.89 -4.66 -0.95
N ILE A 26 -14.12 -4.58 -0.44
CA ILE A 26 -14.45 -3.91 0.83
C ILE A 26 -13.73 -4.63 1.98
N TYR A 27 -13.79 -5.96 2.02
CA TYR A 27 -13.10 -6.76 3.02
C TYR A 27 -11.57 -6.53 2.99
N GLN A 28 -10.95 -6.54 1.81
CA GLN A 28 -9.52 -6.21 1.68
C GLN A 28 -9.21 -4.81 2.21
N ASN A 29 -10.01 -3.81 1.87
CA ASN A 29 -9.81 -2.45 2.38
C ASN A 29 -9.94 -2.38 3.91
N SER A 30 -10.89 -3.11 4.50
CA SER A 30 -11.10 -3.15 5.96
C SER A 30 -9.98 -3.84 6.73
N THR A 31 -9.27 -4.78 6.09
CA THR A 31 -8.15 -5.52 6.70
C THR A 31 -6.80 -4.89 6.39
N ARG A 32 -6.77 -3.70 5.78
CA ARG A 32 -5.54 -3.03 5.41
C ARG A 32 -4.86 -2.48 6.65
N VAL A 33 -3.64 -2.94 6.90
CA VAL A 33 -2.84 -2.53 8.07
C VAL A 33 -1.41 -2.24 7.65
N ILE A 34 -0.75 -1.33 8.37
CA ILE A 34 0.68 -1.05 8.18
C ILE A 34 1.47 -2.25 8.70
N LEU A 35 2.47 -2.67 7.93
CA LEU A 35 3.35 -3.75 8.29
C LEU A 35 4.43 -3.25 9.25
N SER A 36 4.69 -3.98 10.34
CA SER A 36 5.81 -3.71 11.23
C SER A 36 7.16 -3.85 10.49
N ILE A 37 8.16 -3.08 10.92
CA ILE A 37 9.49 -3.08 10.29
C ILE A 37 10.19 -4.43 10.49
N GLU A 38 9.91 -5.14 11.58
CA GLU A 38 10.48 -6.46 11.85
C GLU A 38 10.09 -7.51 10.80
N ASN A 39 8.90 -7.33 10.20
CA ASN A 39 8.40 -8.20 9.14
C ASN A 39 8.95 -7.81 7.75
N LEU A 40 9.79 -6.78 7.64
CA LEU A 40 10.37 -6.31 6.37
C LEU A 40 11.80 -6.81 6.18
N LYS A 41 11.97 -7.79 5.28
CA LYS A 41 13.23 -8.48 5.00
C LYS A 41 13.91 -7.93 3.73
N ASN A 42 15.20 -7.62 3.84
CA ASN A 42 16.05 -7.15 2.73
C ASN A 42 15.46 -5.94 1.98
N VAL A 43 14.78 -5.04 2.70
CA VAL A 43 14.22 -3.84 2.09
C VAL A 43 15.32 -2.82 1.87
N ARG A 44 15.45 -2.34 0.64
CA ARG A 44 16.47 -1.38 0.21
C ARG A 44 15.92 -0.47 -0.88
N ILE A 45 16.61 0.65 -1.06
CA ILE A 45 16.38 1.55 -2.18
C ILE A 45 17.28 1.13 -3.34
N LYS A 46 16.75 1.19 -4.55
CA LYS A 46 17.49 0.94 -5.77
C LYS A 46 17.18 2.05 -6.76
N GLU A 47 18.22 2.57 -7.39
CA GLU A 47 18.06 3.51 -8.49
C GLU A 47 17.99 2.74 -9.82
N GLU A 48 16.92 2.96 -10.58
CA GLU A 48 16.77 2.42 -11.93
C GLU A 48 16.25 3.52 -12.86
N LYS A 49 16.97 3.81 -13.95
CA LYS A 49 16.57 4.81 -14.95
C LYS A 49 16.28 6.20 -14.33
N ASN A 50 17.13 6.65 -13.41
CA ASN A 50 16.98 7.90 -12.64
C ASN A 50 15.69 7.98 -11.82
N GLN A 51 15.15 6.84 -11.40
CA GLN A 51 13.99 6.75 -10.52
C GLN A 51 14.32 5.86 -9.33
N LEU A 52 13.82 6.27 -8.16
CA LEU A 52 13.98 5.54 -6.92
C LEU A 52 12.91 4.45 -6.81
N PHE A 53 13.37 3.22 -6.62
CA PHE A 53 12.53 2.06 -6.35
C PHE A 53 12.80 1.53 -4.96
N ILE A 54 11.74 1.11 -4.27
CA ILE A 54 11.86 0.28 -3.08
C ILE A 54 11.77 -1.18 -3.49
N THR A 55 12.69 -2.00 -2.99
CA THR A 55 12.72 -3.44 -3.27
C THR A 55 12.92 -4.22 -2.00
N GLY A 56 12.33 -5.41 -1.90
CA GLY A 56 12.51 -6.29 -0.74
C GLY A 56 11.45 -7.37 -0.67
N ARG A 57 11.29 -7.97 0.52
CA ARG A 57 10.22 -8.92 0.82
C ARG A 57 9.63 -8.65 2.20
N ALA A 58 8.40 -9.12 2.42
CA ALA A 58 7.75 -9.13 3.71
C ALA A 58 7.55 -10.54 4.24
N ASP A 59 7.62 -10.71 5.56
CA ASP A 59 7.08 -11.88 6.22
C ASP A 59 5.56 -11.70 6.36
N LEU A 60 4.81 -12.58 5.70
CA LEU A 60 3.36 -12.49 5.59
C LEU A 60 2.74 -13.87 5.82
N ASP A 61 1.55 -13.90 6.40
CA ASP A 61 0.76 -15.12 6.49
C ASP A 61 0.34 -15.62 5.09
N SER A 62 -0.05 -16.88 5.00
CA SER A 62 -0.50 -17.51 3.74
C SER A 62 -1.66 -16.79 3.06
N PHE A 63 -2.49 -16.07 3.83
CA PHE A 63 -3.65 -15.33 3.34
C PHE A 63 -3.45 -13.82 3.40
N GLU A 64 -2.23 -13.35 3.12
CA GLU A 64 -1.87 -11.94 3.14
C GLU A 64 -1.07 -11.54 1.92
N LYS A 65 -1.30 -10.31 1.46
CA LYS A 65 -0.48 -9.70 0.41
C LYS A 65 -0.07 -8.30 0.78
N ILE A 66 1.03 -7.83 0.20
CA ILE A 66 1.30 -6.41 0.10
C ILE A 66 0.18 -5.74 -0.68
N SER A 67 -0.42 -4.73 -0.06
CA SER A 67 -1.59 -4.04 -0.59
C SER A 67 -1.23 -2.74 -1.29
N ASN A 68 -0.40 -1.91 -0.64
CA ASN A 68 -0.10 -0.53 -1.00
C ASN A 68 1.17 -0.07 -0.26
N TYR A 69 1.73 1.03 -0.75
CA TYR A 69 2.87 1.74 -0.19
C TYR A 69 2.49 3.21 -0.06
N GLY A 70 3.14 3.93 0.85
CA GLY A 70 3.14 5.39 0.80
C GLY A 70 4.50 5.93 1.14
N ALA A 71 4.83 7.04 0.49
CA ALA A 71 6.10 7.72 0.64
C ALA A 71 5.82 9.21 0.82
N VAL A 72 6.45 9.80 1.84
CA VAL A 72 6.21 11.18 2.22
C VAL A 72 7.54 11.83 2.50
N GLN A 73 7.83 12.92 1.80
CA GLN A 73 9.05 13.70 2.01
C GLN A 73 8.74 14.94 2.84
N LYS A 74 9.57 15.15 3.86
CA LYS A 74 9.59 16.33 4.72
C LYS A 74 11.01 16.89 4.77
N GLY A 75 11.23 18.00 4.08
CA GLY A 75 12.57 18.55 3.88
C GLY A 75 13.50 17.53 3.22
N ASP A 76 14.56 17.16 3.93
CA ASP A 76 15.62 16.26 3.47
C ASP A 76 15.37 14.77 3.80
N SER A 77 14.21 14.44 4.38
CA SER A 77 13.89 13.09 4.83
C SER A 77 12.67 12.54 4.12
N LEU A 78 12.79 11.33 3.60
CA LEU A 78 11.71 10.56 2.99
C LEU A 78 11.30 9.42 3.92
N TYR A 79 10.02 9.34 4.24
CA TYR A 79 9.42 8.35 5.12
C TYR A 79 8.52 7.43 4.29
N ILE A 80 8.79 6.13 4.37
CA ILE A 80 8.10 5.11 3.59
C ILE A 80 7.44 4.12 4.54
N TYR A 81 6.17 3.82 4.32
CA TYR A 81 5.47 2.72 5.01
C TYR A 81 4.89 1.74 4.00
N ILE A 82 4.73 0.50 4.43
CA ILE A 82 4.25 -0.61 3.60
C ILE A 82 3.02 -1.19 4.28
N MET A 83 1.95 -1.43 3.52
CA MET A 83 0.72 -1.99 4.06
C MET A 83 0.45 -3.38 3.52
N LYS A 84 -0.06 -4.25 4.38
CA LYS A 84 -0.61 -5.56 3.98
C LYS A 84 -2.14 -5.56 4.07
N THR A 85 -2.75 -6.53 3.42
CA THR A 85 -4.20 -6.83 3.50
C THR A 85 -4.41 -8.34 3.39
N LYS A 86 -5.57 -8.82 3.84
CA LYS A 86 -5.95 -10.22 3.62
C LYS A 86 -6.15 -10.49 2.13
N SER A 87 -5.71 -11.65 1.67
CA SER A 87 -5.88 -12.08 0.27
C SER A 87 -5.92 -13.59 0.14
N LEU A 88 -6.50 -14.07 -0.97
CA LEU A 88 -6.51 -15.50 -1.29
C LEU A 88 -5.14 -15.98 -1.77
N LEU A 89 -4.32 -15.07 -2.32
CA LEU A 89 -2.99 -15.37 -2.81
C LEU A 89 -1.96 -14.55 -2.04
N LYS A 90 -0.94 -15.23 -1.52
CA LYS A 90 0.20 -14.57 -0.90
C LYS A 90 0.98 -13.78 -1.94
N SER A 91 1.30 -12.53 -1.62
CA SER A 91 2.26 -11.73 -2.38
C SER A 91 3.09 -10.91 -1.41
N ASP A 92 4.33 -11.36 -1.20
CA ASP A 92 5.30 -10.83 -0.25
C ASP A 92 6.33 -9.89 -0.88
N LYS A 93 6.39 -9.85 -2.21
CA LYS A 93 7.38 -9.08 -2.94
C LYS A 93 7.08 -7.58 -2.86
N ILE A 94 8.10 -6.82 -2.49
CA ILE A 94 8.10 -5.36 -2.52
C ILE A 94 8.86 -4.92 -3.76
N TYR A 95 8.18 -4.20 -4.64
CA TYR A 95 8.78 -3.55 -5.81
C TYR A 95 7.87 -2.38 -6.21
N GLU A 96 8.26 -1.16 -5.88
CA GLU A 96 7.44 0.02 -6.15
C GLU A 96 8.30 1.22 -6.54
N ASN A 97 7.79 2.04 -7.46
CA ASN A 97 8.43 3.28 -7.85
C ASN A 97 8.04 4.40 -6.87
N ILE A 98 8.99 4.76 -6.01
CA ILE A 98 8.78 5.73 -4.95
C ILE A 98 8.53 7.13 -5.50
N ASP A 99 9.19 7.51 -6.59
CA ASP A 99 9.03 8.85 -7.19
C ASP A 99 7.62 9.10 -7.73
N LYS A 100 6.88 8.04 -8.11
CA LYS A 100 5.50 8.15 -8.57
C LYS A 100 4.48 8.29 -7.44
N ILE A 101 4.82 7.83 -6.24
CA ILE A 101 3.91 7.80 -5.08
C ILE A 101 4.30 8.79 -3.99
N LYS A 102 5.49 9.43 -4.09
CA LYS A 102 5.95 10.37 -3.08
C LYS A 102 5.10 11.64 -3.05
N ILE A 103 4.72 12.04 -1.86
CA ILE A 103 4.16 13.36 -1.58
C ILE A 103 5.26 14.17 -0.90
N SER A 104 5.72 15.24 -1.55
CA SER A 104 6.83 16.05 -1.04
C SER A 104 6.41 17.48 -0.77
N ASP A 105 6.92 18.06 0.31
CA ASP A 105 6.88 19.50 0.56
C ASP A 105 8.18 20.22 0.13
N SER A 106 9.17 19.47 -0.37
CA SER A 106 10.43 19.99 -0.91
C SER A 106 10.60 19.64 -2.39
N LYS A 107 11.32 20.49 -3.12
CA LYS A 107 11.75 20.23 -4.51
C LYS A 107 13.04 19.44 -4.58
N ASP A 108 13.82 19.41 -3.50
CA ASP A 108 15.12 18.76 -3.46
C ASP A 108 14.98 17.24 -3.30
N ALA A 109 15.99 16.49 -3.74
CA ALA A 109 16.03 15.05 -3.52
C ALA A 109 16.30 14.76 -2.03
N PRO A 110 15.65 13.73 -1.44
CA PRO A 110 15.90 13.39 -0.04
C PRO A 110 17.27 12.74 0.12
N ASN A 111 18.05 13.20 1.11
CA ASN A 111 19.31 12.54 1.51
C ASN A 111 19.05 11.36 2.45
N LYS A 112 18.03 11.44 3.30
CA LYS A 112 17.69 10.38 4.26
C LYS A 112 16.42 9.67 3.87
N ILE A 113 16.42 8.34 3.89
CA ILE A 113 15.25 7.52 3.59
C ILE A 113 14.99 6.59 4.77
N TYR A 114 13.74 6.53 5.23
CA TYR A 114 13.34 5.75 6.38
C TYR A 114 12.17 4.85 6.04
N LEU A 115 12.21 3.61 6.53
CA LEU A 115 11.02 2.81 6.76
C LEU A 115 10.41 3.20 8.10
N VAL A 116 9.10 3.36 8.13
CA VAL A 116 8.34 3.67 9.34
C VAL A 116 7.16 2.72 9.48
N SER A 117 6.83 2.40 10.74
CA SER A 117 5.63 1.63 11.10
C SER A 117 5.03 2.18 12.41
N GLY A 118 3.77 1.83 12.68
CA GLY A 118 3.13 2.09 13.97
C GLY A 118 1.66 2.42 13.87
N ASN A 119 0.98 2.33 15.01
CA ASN A 119 -0.48 2.48 15.14
C ASN A 119 -0.96 3.94 15.02
N ARG A 120 -0.02 4.89 15.01
CA ARG A 120 -0.28 6.35 15.03
C ARG A 120 -0.05 7.04 13.70
N ILE A 121 0.19 6.28 12.63
CA ILE A 121 0.19 6.81 11.28
C ILE A 121 -1.24 7.23 10.95
N GLU A 122 -1.54 8.52 11.15
CA GLU A 122 -2.91 9.07 11.16
C GLU A 122 -3.32 9.58 9.78
N VAL A 123 -4.55 9.22 9.35
CA VAL A 123 -5.15 9.65 8.09
C VAL A 123 -6.07 10.83 8.36
N LYS A 124 -5.68 12.05 7.96
CA LYS A 124 -6.57 13.23 8.07
C LYS A 124 -7.35 13.43 6.78
N TYR A 125 -8.62 13.02 6.80
CA TYR A 125 -9.56 13.26 5.69
C TYR A 125 -9.96 14.74 5.65
N LYS A 126 -9.47 15.50 4.67
CA LYS A 126 -10.16 16.69 4.17
C LYS A 126 -10.07 16.78 2.64
N ASP A 127 -11.25 16.67 2.02
CA ASP A 127 -11.77 17.09 0.71
C ASP A 127 -10.91 17.13 -0.58
N ASN A 128 -9.61 16.85 -0.55
CA ASN A 128 -8.79 16.86 -1.76
C ASN A 128 -7.92 15.58 -1.86
N PRO A 129 -8.18 14.67 -2.83
CA PRO A 129 -7.48 13.40 -2.96
C PRO A 129 -5.96 13.52 -3.18
N LYS A 130 -5.47 14.66 -3.69
CA LYS A 130 -4.03 14.97 -3.81
C LYS A 130 -3.39 15.46 -2.50
N MET A 131 -4.19 15.78 -1.49
CA MET A 131 -3.75 16.25 -0.16
C MET A 131 -4.00 15.19 0.94
N ASN A 132 -4.16 13.92 0.55
CA ASN A 132 -4.16 12.77 1.46
C ASN A 132 -2.75 12.57 2.04
N TYR A 133 -2.33 13.48 2.91
CA TYR A 133 -1.12 13.35 3.68
C TYR A 133 -1.38 12.35 4.80
N ILE A 134 -0.70 11.22 4.74
CA ILE A 134 -0.59 10.34 5.89
C ILE A 134 0.47 10.99 6.76
N ASP A 135 0.12 11.34 8.00
CA ASP A 135 1.08 11.89 8.95
C ASP A 135 2.01 10.78 9.45
N VAL A 136 2.97 10.47 8.60
CA VAL A 136 4.02 9.49 8.84
C VAL A 136 5.14 10.04 9.71
N ILE A 137 4.97 11.20 10.36
CA ILE A 137 5.95 11.72 11.33
C ILE A 137 5.68 11.13 12.72
N LYS A 138 4.44 10.69 12.99
CA LYS A 138 4.06 10.00 14.23
C LYS A 138 4.09 8.48 14.06
N TYR A 139 5.29 7.91 14.07
CA TYR A 139 5.52 6.46 14.04
C TYR A 139 5.98 5.93 15.40
N SER A 140 5.84 4.63 15.58
CA SER A 140 6.37 3.91 16.75
C SER A 140 7.74 3.30 16.46
N GLU A 141 7.99 2.93 15.20
CA GLU A 141 9.25 2.31 14.78
C GLU A 141 9.82 3.03 13.56
N LYS A 142 11.15 3.08 13.47
CA LYS A 142 11.89 3.62 12.33
C LYS A 142 13.13 2.80 12.02
N ARG A 143 13.41 2.58 10.74
CA ARG A 143 14.68 2.03 10.24
C ARG A 143 15.18 2.86 9.07
N GLU A 144 16.39 3.38 9.19
CA GLU A 144 17.05 4.09 8.09
C GLU A 144 17.42 3.10 6.98
N LEU A 145 17.18 3.52 5.74
CA LEU A 145 17.56 2.81 4.53
C LEU A 145 18.72 3.54 3.90
N PHE A 146 19.78 2.79 3.60
CA PHE A 146 20.89 3.28 2.81
C PHE A 146 20.52 3.18 1.32
N LYS A 147 20.93 4.21 0.56
CA LYS A 147 20.90 4.19 -0.91
C LYS A 147 22.02 3.31 -1.44
#